data_AF-A0A3M2BM84-F1
#
_entry.id   AF-A0A3M2BM84-F1
#
_cell.length_a   1.000
_cell.length_b   1.000
_cell.length_c   1.000
_cell.angle_alpha   90.00
_cell.angle_beta   90.00
_cell.angle_gamma   90.00
#
_symmetry.space_group_name_H-M   'P 1'
#
loop_
_entity.id
_entity.type
_entity.pdbx_description
1 polymer ?
#
loop_
_entity_poly.entity_id
_entity_poly.type
_entity_poly.pdbx_seq_one_letter_code
_entity_poly.pdbx_strand_id
1 'polypeptide(L)'
;MIRRATVFVISTILPLAFLAGPAAAGGIGGDEPYWPRWRGPADDGTAPGGDPPVTWSETENVRFKVAVPGKGHASPVVWGDRIVLLTAVPVAAPETSPPAEPPAATS
;
A
#
# COMPACT_ATOMS: atom_id res chain seq x y z
N MET A 1 -8.13 -63.90 -33.28
CA MET A 1 -6.69 -64.23 -33.36
C MET A 1 -5.98 -63.52 -32.20
N ILE A 2 -5.36 -64.31 -31.32
CA ILE A 2 -4.70 -63.90 -30.07
C ILE A 2 -3.21 -63.72 -30.34
N ARG A 3 -2.56 -62.61 -29.91
CA ARG A 3 -1.20 -62.46 -29.31
C ARG A 3 -1.01 -61.01 -28.83
N ARG A 4 -0.33 -60.61 -27.74
CA ARG A 4 0.22 -61.18 -26.50
C ARG A 4 0.50 -59.95 -25.62
N ALA A 5 0.05 -59.94 -24.37
CA ALA A 5 0.39 -58.90 -23.40
C ALA A 5 1.81 -59.13 -22.85
N THR A 6 2.58 -58.05 -22.73
CA THR A 6 3.85 -58.04 -22.01
C THR A 6 3.84 -56.86 -21.05
N VAL A 7 3.77 -57.16 -19.76
CA VAL A 7 3.97 -56.23 -18.64
C VAL A 7 5.42 -56.39 -18.18
N PHE A 8 6.16 -55.30 -17.99
CA PHE A 8 7.41 -55.30 -17.22
C PHE A 8 7.49 -54.08 -16.28
N VAL A 9 7.33 -54.38 -14.99
CA VAL A 9 8.08 -53.95 -13.80
C VAL A 9 8.27 -52.45 -13.49
N ILE A 10 7.66 -52.06 -12.37
CA ILE A 10 7.91 -50.88 -11.53
C ILE A 10 9.14 -51.12 -10.65
N SER A 11 10.15 -50.22 -10.67
CA SER A 11 11.11 -49.86 -9.58
C SER A 11 12.25 -49.02 -10.22
N THR A 12 12.75 -47.86 -9.78
CA THR A 12 13.11 -47.37 -8.43
C THR A 12 13.28 -45.84 -8.42
N ILE A 13 12.77 -45.17 -7.37
CA ILE A 13 13.36 -44.10 -6.53
C ILE A 13 14.02 -42.85 -7.18
N LEU A 14 13.38 -41.70 -6.87
CA LEU A 14 13.73 -40.27 -6.94
C LEU A 14 15.22 -39.85 -7.02
N PRO A 15 15.48 -38.63 -7.55
CA PRO A 15 15.84 -37.58 -6.62
C PRO A 15 14.82 -36.45 -6.59
N LEU A 16 14.50 -36.05 -5.37
CA LEU A 16 13.83 -34.81 -5.01
C LEU A 16 14.67 -33.65 -5.54
N ALA A 17 14.37 -33.18 -6.76
CA ALA A 17 14.85 -31.90 -7.22
C ALA A 17 14.07 -30.82 -6.45
N PHE A 18 14.61 -30.43 -5.28
CA PHE A 18 14.34 -29.13 -4.70
C PHE A 18 14.97 -28.09 -5.63
N LEU A 19 14.29 -27.83 -6.76
CA LEU A 19 14.57 -26.64 -7.53
C LEU A 19 14.11 -25.50 -6.63
N ALA A 20 15.07 -24.82 -6.02
CA ALA A 20 14.87 -23.48 -5.53
C ALA A 20 14.28 -22.68 -6.69
N GLY A 21 12.95 -22.58 -6.71
CA GLY A 21 12.28 -21.63 -7.58
C GLY A 21 12.91 -20.27 -7.28
N PRO A 22 13.18 -19.46 -8.31
CA PRO A 22 13.73 -18.14 -8.06
C PRO A 22 12.85 -17.49 -7.00
N ALA A 23 13.47 -16.97 -5.94
CA ALA A 23 12.83 -15.92 -5.19
C ALA A 23 12.34 -14.94 -6.26
N ALA A 24 11.03 -14.84 -6.44
CA ALA A 24 10.47 -13.77 -7.23
C ALA A 24 10.86 -12.51 -6.45
N ALA A 25 12.04 -11.98 -6.77
CA ALA A 25 12.33 -10.59 -6.61
C ALA A 25 11.11 -9.90 -7.21
N GLY A 26 10.32 -9.24 -6.35
CA GLY A 26 9.12 -8.54 -6.76
C GLY A 26 9.46 -7.74 -8.01
N GLY A 27 8.74 -8.02 -9.09
CA GLY A 27 8.96 -7.39 -10.37
C GLY A 27 8.93 -5.87 -10.19
N ILE A 28 10.10 -5.25 -10.24
CA ILE A 28 10.24 -3.81 -10.38
C ILE A 28 9.91 -3.48 -11.83
N GLY A 29 8.66 -3.13 -12.08
CA GLY A 29 8.24 -2.55 -13.35
C GLY A 29 6.99 -3.19 -13.94
N GLY A 30 5.93 -2.39 -14.01
CA GLY A 30 4.73 -2.69 -14.77
C GLY A 30 3.50 -2.13 -14.08
N ASP A 31 3.04 -0.95 -14.52
CA ASP A 31 1.67 -0.43 -14.38
C ASP A 31 0.95 -0.74 -13.06
N GLU A 32 1.63 -0.70 -11.92
CA GLU A 32 0.94 -0.92 -10.66
C GLU A 32 0.09 0.34 -10.40
N PRO A 33 -1.25 0.21 -10.27
CA PRO A 33 -2.11 1.32 -9.87
C PRO A 33 -1.91 1.67 -8.38
N TYR A 34 -0.72 1.43 -7.85
CA TYR A 34 -0.39 1.46 -6.43
C TYR A 34 0.88 2.31 -6.22
N TRP A 35 0.77 3.29 -5.33
CA TRP A 35 1.88 4.06 -4.75
C TRP A 35 1.75 3.97 -3.23
N PRO A 36 2.15 2.82 -2.63
CA PRO A 36 1.71 2.45 -1.28
C PRO A 36 2.43 3.20 -0.15
N ARG A 37 3.50 3.96 -0.44
CA ARG A 37 4.40 4.53 0.56
C ARG A 37 5.15 5.75 0.07
N TRP A 38 5.85 6.41 1.00
CA TRP A 38 6.80 7.47 0.67
C TRP A 38 7.82 6.95 -0.34
N ARG A 39 8.04 7.70 -1.43
CA ARG A 39 8.91 7.32 -2.57
C ARG A 39 8.47 6.10 -3.39
N GLY A 40 7.23 5.64 -3.20
CA GLY A 40 6.59 4.70 -4.11
C GLY A 40 7.02 3.24 -3.94
N PRO A 41 6.63 2.36 -4.87
CA PRO A 41 6.90 0.93 -4.78
C PRO A 41 8.40 0.61 -4.64
N ALA A 42 9.26 1.35 -5.35
CA ALA A 42 10.70 1.15 -5.40
C ALA A 42 11.51 1.91 -4.33
N ASP A 43 10.87 2.67 -3.42
CA ASP A 43 11.54 3.53 -2.41
C ASP A 43 12.44 4.65 -2.95
N ASP A 44 12.50 4.87 -4.26
CA ASP A 44 13.41 5.84 -4.88
C ASP A 44 12.72 7.14 -5.36
N GLY A 45 11.39 7.15 -5.40
CA GLY A 45 10.59 8.29 -5.84
C GLY A 45 10.46 8.38 -7.36
N THR A 46 10.86 7.35 -8.09
CA THR A 46 10.72 7.28 -9.55
C THR A 46 9.39 6.65 -9.94
N ALA A 47 8.87 7.05 -11.10
CA ALA A 47 7.72 6.44 -11.75
C ALA A 47 8.15 5.97 -13.15
N PRO A 48 8.79 4.79 -13.27
CA PRO A 48 9.26 4.28 -14.56
C PRO A 48 8.12 4.21 -15.58
N GLY A 49 8.31 4.81 -16.76
CA GLY A 49 7.28 4.86 -17.81
C GLY A 49 6.15 5.86 -17.56
N GLY A 50 6.20 6.64 -16.47
CA GLY A 50 5.24 7.71 -16.23
C GLY A 50 5.37 8.84 -17.25
N ASP A 51 4.23 9.33 -17.73
CA ASP A 51 4.12 10.48 -18.62
C ASP A 51 3.26 11.58 -17.97
N PRO A 52 3.76 12.22 -16.88
CA PRO A 52 3.00 13.28 -16.22
C PRO A 52 3.00 14.56 -17.08
N PRO A 53 1.90 15.34 -17.04
CA PRO A 53 1.87 16.62 -17.74
C PRO A 53 2.93 17.58 -17.18
N VAL A 54 3.59 18.31 -18.08
CA VAL A 54 4.69 19.26 -17.75
C VAL A 54 4.22 20.71 -17.65
N THR A 55 2.97 21.00 -18.02
CA THR A 55 2.32 22.31 -17.88
C THR A 55 1.17 22.19 -16.88
N TRP A 56 0.97 23.22 -16.07
CA TRP A 56 -0.08 23.23 -15.05
C TRP A 56 -0.59 24.65 -14.83
N SER A 57 -1.89 24.77 -14.55
CA SER A 57 -2.50 26.01 -14.07
C SER A 57 -3.67 25.70 -13.14
N GLU A 58 -4.35 26.73 -12.65
CA GLU A 58 -5.60 26.56 -11.89
C GLU A 58 -6.72 25.88 -12.71
N THR A 59 -6.60 25.85 -14.03
CA THR A 59 -7.60 25.30 -14.95
C THR A 59 -7.06 24.27 -15.94
N GLU A 60 -5.74 24.06 -16.00
CA GLU A 60 -5.07 23.13 -16.94
C GLU A 60 -4.45 21.96 -16.18
N ASN A 61 -4.65 20.75 -16.69
CA ASN A 61 -4.12 19.49 -16.16
C ASN A 61 -4.56 19.14 -14.72
N VAL A 62 -5.52 19.88 -14.14
CA VAL A 62 -6.17 19.55 -12.87
C VAL A 62 -7.43 18.71 -13.09
N ARG A 63 -7.40 17.43 -12.67
CA ARG A 63 -8.57 16.54 -12.79
C ARG A 63 -9.68 16.87 -11.80
N PHE A 64 -9.32 17.21 -10.56
CA PHE A 64 -10.25 17.60 -9.51
C PHE A 64 -9.52 18.37 -8.39
N LYS A 65 -10.28 19.13 -7.62
CA LYS A 65 -9.84 19.75 -6.36
C LYS A 65 -10.90 19.49 -5.30
N VAL A 66 -10.47 19.17 -4.09
CA VAL A 66 -11.36 18.91 -2.95
C VAL A 66 -10.78 19.51 -1.69
N ALA A 67 -11.63 20.11 -0.85
CA ALA A 67 -11.22 20.56 0.46
C ALA A 67 -10.96 19.35 1.36
N VAL A 68 -9.76 19.28 1.95
CA VAL A 68 -9.38 18.20 2.86
C VAL A 68 -9.52 18.70 4.31
N PRO A 69 -10.28 18.01 5.17
CA PRO A 69 -10.40 18.39 6.58
C PRO A 69 -9.09 18.23 7.36
N GLY A 70 -8.85 19.14 8.29
CA GLY A 70 -7.71 19.06 9.20
C GLY A 70 -6.38 19.47 8.54
N LYS A 71 -5.28 19.05 9.16
CA LYS A 71 -3.91 19.30 8.68
C LYS A 71 -3.17 17.99 8.49
N GLY A 72 -2.45 17.83 7.38
CA GLY A 72 -1.67 16.63 7.07
C GLY A 72 -0.25 16.97 6.64
N HIS A 73 0.71 16.14 7.05
CA HIS A 73 2.14 16.25 6.66
C HIS A 73 2.66 14.98 5.99
N ALA A 74 1.86 13.91 5.97
CA ALA A 74 2.23 12.67 5.31
C ALA A 74 2.12 12.80 3.79
N SER A 75 2.94 12.04 3.07
CA SER A 75 2.74 11.87 1.63
C SER A 75 1.44 11.11 1.36
N PRO A 76 0.68 11.49 0.32
CA PRO A 76 -0.48 10.71 -0.12
C PRO A 76 -0.04 9.31 -0.59
N VAL A 77 -0.95 8.36 -0.44
CA VAL A 77 -0.82 7.00 -0.98
C VAL A 77 -1.87 6.80 -2.05
N VAL A 78 -1.49 6.19 -3.17
CA VAL A 78 -2.42 5.77 -4.23
C VAL A 78 -2.64 4.26 -4.09
N TRP A 79 -3.90 3.83 -4.08
CA TRP A 79 -4.23 2.42 -4.07
C TRP A 79 -5.42 2.11 -4.99
N GLY A 80 -5.13 1.62 -6.19
CA GLY A 80 -6.14 1.43 -7.23
C GLY A 80 -6.72 2.77 -7.66
N ASP A 81 -8.03 2.91 -7.52
CA ASP A 81 -8.79 4.13 -7.81
C ASP A 81 -8.90 5.09 -6.61
N ARG A 82 -8.14 4.85 -5.54
CA ARG A 82 -8.24 5.60 -4.28
C ARG A 82 -6.97 6.39 -3.98
N ILE A 83 -7.17 7.54 -3.35
CA ILE A 83 -6.11 8.32 -2.72
C ILE A 83 -6.38 8.32 -1.22
N VAL A 84 -5.40 7.87 -0.44
CA VAL A 84 -5.47 7.85 1.03
C VAL A 84 -4.63 8.98 1.57
N LEU A 85 -5.22 9.78 2.47
CA LEU A 85 -4.59 10.91 3.13
C LEU A 85 -4.66 10.72 4.64
N LEU A 86 -3.56 11.03 5.33
CA LEU A 86 -3.52 11.12 6.78
C LEU A 86 -3.61 12.59 7.19
N THR A 87 -4.68 12.94 7.91
CA THR A 87 -4.88 14.28 8.47
C THR A 87 -5.28 14.26 9.93
N ALA A 88 -4.85 15.28 10.67
CA ALA A 88 -5.29 15.58 12.02
C ALA A 88 -6.47 16.55 11.94
N VAL A 89 -7.66 16.05 12.26
CA VAL A 89 -8.89 16.85 12.33
C VAL A 89 -9.07 17.35 13.76
N PRO A 90 -9.20 18.68 13.98
CA PRO A 90 -9.47 19.21 15.32
C PRO A 90 -10.79 18.65 15.85
N VAL A 91 -10.75 18.10 17.05
CA VAL A 91 -11.94 17.76 17.83
C VAL A 91 -12.14 18.85 18.89
N ALA A 92 -13.39 19.14 19.24
CA ALA A 92 -13.67 20.05 20.35
C ALA A 92 -12.97 19.53 21.62
N ALA A 93 -12.37 20.45 22.39
CA ALA A 93 -11.81 20.08 23.67
C ALA A 93 -12.93 19.48 24.54
N PRO A 94 -12.72 18.33 25.20
CA PRO A 94 -13.63 17.90 26.24
C PRO A 94 -13.69 19.03 27.26
N GLU A 95 -14.88 19.46 27.65
CA GLU A 95 -15.03 20.53 28.63
C GLU A 95 -14.23 20.16 29.87
N THR A 96 -13.23 20.99 30.18
CA THR A 96 -12.42 20.83 31.38
C THR A 96 -13.37 20.84 32.56
N SER A 97 -13.52 19.69 33.23
CA SER A 97 -14.28 19.62 34.47
C SER A 97 -13.73 20.70 35.42
N PRO A 98 -14.61 21.44 36.13
CA PRO A 98 -14.18 22.47 37.06
C PRO A 98 -13.10 21.92 38.01
N PRO A 99 -12.08 22.71 38.37
CA PRO A 99 -11.11 22.30 39.39
C PRO A 99 -11.85 21.78 40.61
N ALA A 100 -11.54 20.56 41.06
CA ALA A 100 -12.11 20.01 42.28
C ALA A 100 -11.84 20.99 43.43
N GLU A 101 -12.92 21.50 44.02
CA GLU A 101 -12.85 22.41 45.16
C GLU A 101 -12.04 21.72 46.28
N PRO A 102 -10.98 22.34 46.81
CA PRO A 102 -10.23 21.75 47.91
C PRO A 102 -11.16 21.56 49.11
N PRO A 103 -11.04 20.45 49.87
CA PRO A 103 -11.92 20.19 51.00
C PRO A 103 -11.86 21.37 51.97
N ALA A 104 -13.03 21.92 52.30
CA ALA A 104 -13.17 23.04 53.21
C ALA A 104 -12.41 22.74 54.51
N ALA A 105 -11.46 23.60 54.86
CA ALA A 105 -10.77 23.53 56.13
C ALA A 105 -11.78 23.78 57.25
N THR A 106 -12.13 22.74 58.00
CA THR A 106 -12.82 22.85 59.28
C THR A 106 -11.93 23.60 60.26
N SER A 107 -12.52 24.63 60.90
CA SER A 107 -11.91 25.53 61.89
C SER A 107 -11.28 24.83 63.09
#